data_AF-A0A2M7BQ79-F1
#
_entry.id   AF-A0A2M7BQ79-F1
#
_cell.length_a   1.000
_cell.length_b   1.000
_cell.length_c   1.000
_cell.angle_alpha   90.00
_cell.angle_beta   90.00
_cell.angle_gamma   90.00
#
_symmetry.space_group_name_H-M   'P 1'
#
loop_
_entity.id
_entity.type
_entity.pdbx_description
1 polymer ?
#
loop_
_entity_poly.entity_id
_entity_poly.type
_entity_poly.pdbx_seq_one_letter_code
_entity_poly.pdbx_strand_id
1 'polypeptide(L)' 'EFTVVSEFEADPTTNKISDQSPLGLALLGKKVGQTFQIDAPVGKVTYKIVSIK' A
#
# COMPACT_ATOMS: atom_id res chain seq x y z
N GLU A 1 7.57 2.74 -6.44
CA GLU A 1 7.18 1.36 -6.74
C GLU A 1 7.18 0.62 -5.42
N PHE A 2 6.14 -0.12 -5.06
CA PHE A 2 6.02 -0.77 -3.75
C PHE A 2 5.64 -2.22 -3.94
N THR A 3 6.23 -3.10 -3.13
CA THR A 3 5.92 -4.52 -3.14
C THR A 3 5.22 -4.88 -1.84
N VAL A 4 3.99 -5.38 -1.94
CA VAL A 4 3.28 -5.92 -0.78
C VAL A 4 3.83 -7.32 -0.49
N VAL A 5 4.32 -7.52 0.73
CA VAL A 5 4.92 -8.76 1.22
C VAL A 5 4.32 -9.12 2.57
N SER A 6 4.61 -10.32 3.08
CA SER A 6 4.23 -10.70 4.44
C SER A 6 4.90 -9.79 5.48
N GLU A 7 4.28 -9.66 6.66
CA GLU A 7 4.82 -8.88 7.79
C GLU A 7 6.31 -9.10 8.09
N PHE A 8 6.77 -10.35 8.06
CA PHE A 8 8.17 -10.70 8.34
C PHE A 8 9.17 -10.25 7.26
N GLU A 9 8.71 -10.01 6.04
CA GLU A 9 9.54 -9.60 4.91
C GLU A 9 9.44 -8.10 4.61
N ALA A 10 8.58 -7.39 5.34
CA ALA A 10 8.32 -5.98 5.15
C ALA A 10 9.53 -5.15 5.55
N ASP A 11 9.90 -4.23 4.67
CA ASP A 11 11.03 -3.34 4.85
C ASP A 11 10.77 -2.02 4.11
N PRO A 12 10.43 -0.95 4.84
CA PRO A 12 10.13 0.34 4.24
C PRO A 12 11.34 0.96 3.54
N THR A 13 12.58 0.56 3.88
CA THR A 13 13.80 1.07 3.23
C THR A 13 13.96 0.52 1.81
N THR A 14 13.42 -0.68 1.55
CA THR A 14 13.43 -1.34 0.24
C THR A 14 12.08 -1.26 -0.48
N ASN A 15 11.18 -0.36 -0.04
CA ASN A 15 9.82 -0.20 -0.56
C ASN A 15 8.95 -1.48 -0.46
N LYS A 16 9.26 -2.36 0.50
CA LYS A 16 8.44 -3.51 0.84
C LYS A 16 7.49 -3.14 1.97
N ILE A 17 6.20 -3.27 1.71
CA ILE A 17 5.14 -2.96 2.68
C ILE A 17 4.48 -4.27 3.12
N SER A 18 4.20 -4.39 4.42
CA SER A 18 3.44 -5.54 4.93
C SER A 18 2.01 -5.50 4.42
N ASP A 19 1.47 -6.68 4.12
CA ASP A 19 0.05 -6.95 3.91
C ASP A 19 -0.84 -6.51 5.08
N GLN A 20 -0.30 -6.47 6.31
CA GLN A 20 -0.98 -6.00 7.52
C GLN A 20 -0.91 -4.47 7.72
N SER A 21 -0.12 -3.76 6.91
CA SER A 21 -0.03 -2.30 7.02
C SER A 21 -1.33 -1.62 6.52
N PRO A 22 -1.66 -0.40 6.97
CA PRO A 22 -2.82 0.34 6.47
C PRO A 22 -2.80 0.50 4.94
N LEU A 23 -1.61 0.66 4.36
CA LEU A 23 -1.41 0.69 2.90
C LEU A 23 -1.66 -0.68 2.25
N GLY A 24 -1.08 -1.75 2.79
CA GLY A 24 -1.23 -3.12 2.29
C GLY A 24 -2.69 -3.58 2.30
N LEU A 25 -3.37 -3.36 3.43
CA LEU A 25 -4.80 -3.65 3.60
C LEU A 25 -5.68 -2.82 2.64
N ALA A 26 -5.36 -1.54 2.45
CA ALA A 26 -6.11 -0.69 1.54
C ALA A 26 -5.88 -1.03 0.06
N LEU A 27 -4.73 -1.60 -0.28
CA LEU A 27 -4.39 -2.13 -1.60
C LEU A 27 -5.00 -3.50 -1.87
N LEU A 28 -5.23 -4.30 -0.82
CA LEU A 28 -5.77 -5.66 -0.93
C LEU A 28 -7.13 -5.67 -1.63
N GLY A 29 -7.23 -6.43 -2.72
CA GLY A 29 -8.44 -6.53 -3.54
C GLY A 29 -8.74 -5.34 -4.46
N LYS A 30 -7.91 -4.29 -4.46
CA LYS A 30 -8.02 -3.17 -5.41
C LYS A 30 -7.40 -3.54 -6.77
N LYS A 31 -7.85 -2.85 -7.82
CA LYS A 31 -7.39 -3.05 -9.20
C LYS A 31 -6.68 -1.81 -9.73
N VAL A 32 -5.84 -2.00 -10.76
CA VAL A 32 -5.21 -0.90 -11.52
C VAL A 32 -6.29 0.10 -11.95
N GLY A 33 -6.01 1.39 -11.73
CA GLY A 33 -6.93 2.49 -12.02
C GLY A 33 -7.80 2.93 -10.84
N GLN A 34 -7.92 2.12 -9.78
CA GLN A 34 -8.66 2.53 -8.58
C GLN A 34 -7.89 3.53 -7.73
N THR A 35 -8.63 4.41 -7.08
CA THR A 35 -8.14 5.32 -6.03
C THR A 35 -8.66 4.86 -4.68
N PHE A 36 -7.82 5.03 -3.66
CA PHE A 36 -8.18 4.75 -2.27
C PHE A 36 -7.56 5.80 -1.36
N GLN A 37 -8.14 5.98 -0.18
CA GLN A 37 -7.70 6.95 0.80
C GLN A 37 -7.26 6.19 2.05
N ILE A 38 -6.10 6.56 2.59
CA ILE A 38 -5.58 6.04 3.85
C ILE A 38 -5.52 7.16 4.88
N ASP A 39 -5.75 6.82 6.13
CA ASP A 39 -5.53 7.72 7.26
C ASP A 39 -4.07 7.60 7.71
N ALA A 40 -3.31 8.68 7.56
CA ALA A 40 -1.94 8.80 8.07
C ALA A 40 -1.91 9.81 9.24
N PRO A 41 -0.85 9.81 10.07
CA PRO A 41 -0.71 10.78 11.17
C PRO A 41 -0.76 12.24 10.72
N VAL A 42 -0.40 12.50 9.47
CA VAL A 42 -0.42 13.83 8.83
C VAL A 42 -1.78 14.19 8.21
N GLY A 43 -2.79 13.33 8.36
CA GLY A 43 -4.11 13.46 7.76
C GLY A 43 -4.39 12.38 6.71
N LYS A 44 -5.51 12.52 6.00
CA LYS A 44 -5.91 11.57 4.97
C LYS A 44 -5.10 11.75 3.69
N VAL A 45 -4.49 10.68 3.21
CA VAL A 45 -3.69 10.65 1.98
C VAL A 45 -4.42 9.80 0.93
N THR A 46 -4.59 10.34 -0.27
CA THR A 46 -5.24 9.63 -1.38
C THR A 46 -4.19 9.08 -2.33
N TYR A 47 -4.27 7.78 -2.62
CA TYR A 47 -3.40 7.07 -3.55
C TYR A 47 -4.20 6.57 -4.76
N LYS A 48 -3.54 6.52 -5.91
CA LYS A 48 -4.06 5.91 -7.14
C LYS A 48 -3.17 4.74 -7.55
N ILE A 49 -3.78 3.60 -7.84
CA ILE A 49 -3.06 2.44 -8.37
C ILE A 49 -2.80 2.70 -9.85
N VAL A 50 -1.55 3.01 -10.18
CA VAL A 50 -1.13 3.32 -11.55
C VAL A 50 -0.82 2.03 -12.32
N SER A 51 -0.27 1.02 -11.64
CA SER A 51 0.09 -0.27 -12.21
C SER A 51 0.20 -1.34 -11.11
N ILE A 52 -0.05 -2.61 -11.45
CA ILE A 52 0.21 -3.81 -10.64
C ILE A 52 0.99 -4.75 -11.56
N LYS A 53 2.10 -5.29 -11.07
CA LYS A 53 3.03 -6.11 -11.86
C LYS A 53 3.31 -7.42 -11.14
#